data_AF-A0A936Y002-F1
#
_entry.id   AF-A0A936Y002-F1
#
_cell.length_a   1.000
_cell.length_b   1.000
_cell.length_c   1.000
_cell.angle_alpha   90.00
_cell.angle_beta   90.00
_cell.angle_gamma   90.00
#
_symmetry.space_group_name_H-M   'P 1'
#
loop_
_entity.id
_entity.type
_entity.pdbx_description
1 polymer ?
#
loop_
_entity_poly.entity_id
_entity_poly.type
_entity_poly.pdbx_seq_one_letter_code
_entity_poly.pdbx_strand_id
1 'polypeptide(L)'
;MFVKYLHWLGIAACLTLIISCFLPWGYYADPQIADEAKRTFTGFYNYKQYYGTPGFIFSFFALVILVFMLLPKIWAKRANLFIAAFTIAFAVRTFIIFASCYNNYCPQKLFGLYLMLGCTIVMLLASVFPNVELSDKKTVSQG
;
A
#
# COMPACT_ATOMS: atom_id res chain seq x y z
N MET A 1 -4.76 -22.39 -12.21
CA MET A 1 -5.79 -21.33 -12.30
C MET A 1 -5.74 -20.34 -11.14
N PHE A 2 -5.71 -20.80 -9.89
CA PHE A 2 -5.62 -19.95 -8.68
C PHE A 2 -4.52 -18.86 -8.73
N VAL A 3 -3.29 -19.21 -9.14
CA VAL A 3 -2.16 -18.27 -9.22
C VAL A 3 -2.35 -17.14 -10.26
N LYS A 4 -3.13 -17.37 -11.33
CA LYS A 4 -3.46 -16.33 -12.32
C LYS A 4 -4.39 -15.28 -11.70
N TYR A 5 -5.36 -15.72 -10.89
CA TYR A 5 -6.24 -14.83 -10.14
C TYR A 5 -5.48 -14.03 -9.08
N LEU A 6 -4.59 -14.66 -8.31
CA LEU A 6 -3.79 -13.92 -7.31
C LEU A 6 -2.90 -12.85 -7.94
N HIS A 7 -2.32 -13.13 -9.11
CA HIS A 7 -1.49 -12.16 -9.81
C HIS A 7 -2.30 -10.93 -10.25
N TRP A 8 -3.47 -11.13 -10.86
CA TRP A 8 -4.39 -10.05 -11.22
C TRP A 8 -4.89 -9.28 -9.99
N LEU A 9 -5.20 -10.00 -8.92
CA LEU A 9 -5.66 -9.42 -7.66
C LEU A 9 -4.56 -8.58 -7.00
N GLY A 10 -3.29 -8.99 -7.09
CA GLY A 10 -2.14 -8.20 -6.65
C GLY A 10 -1.99 -6.88 -7.41
N ILE A 11 -2.11 -6.92 -8.75
CA ILE A 11 -2.07 -5.72 -9.60
C ILE A 11 -3.24 -4.79 -9.25
N ALA A 12 -4.44 -5.33 -9.11
CA ALA A 12 -5.62 -4.56 -8.72
C ALA A 12 -5.45 -3.94 -7.33
N ALA A 13 -4.83 -4.64 -6.38
CA ALA A 13 -4.53 -4.12 -5.05
C ALA A 13 -3.53 -2.96 -5.06
N CYS A 14 -2.50 -3.00 -5.91
CA CYS A 14 -1.57 -1.87 -6.09
C CYS A 14 -2.30 -0.61 -6.59
N LEU A 15 -3.18 -0.75 -7.58
CA LEU A 15 -3.97 0.37 -8.11
C LEU A 15 -4.95 0.89 -7.07
N THR A 16 -5.62 -0.01 -6.36
CA THR A 16 -6.58 0.35 -5.31
C THR A 16 -5.88 1.03 -4.14
N LEU A 17 -4.66 0.64 -3.79
CA LEU A 17 -3.86 1.30 -2.75
C LEU A 17 -3.56 2.76 -3.11
N ILE A 18 -3.19 3.04 -4.37
CA ILE A 18 -2.95 4.40 -4.84
C ILE A 18 -4.23 5.23 -4.73
N ILE A 19 -5.36 4.68 -5.19
CA ILE A 19 -6.68 5.33 -5.08
C ILE A 19 -7.03 5.58 -3.60
N SER A 20 -6.79 4.60 -2.73
CA SER A 20 -7.03 4.69 -1.29
C SER A 20 -6.25 5.83 -0.63
N CYS A 21 -5.11 6.25 -1.18
CA CYS A 21 -4.33 7.38 -0.65
C CYS A 21 -5.02 8.74 -0.90
N PHE A 22 -5.88 8.85 -1.91
CA PHE A 22 -6.69 10.04 -2.17
C PHE A 22 -8.00 10.05 -1.38
N LEU A 23 -8.43 8.90 -0.85
CA LEU A 23 -9.61 8.81 -0.01
C LEU A 23 -9.36 9.41 1.39
N PRO A 24 -10.41 9.86 2.08
CA PRO A 24 -10.28 10.35 3.44
C PRO A 24 -10.03 9.17 4.38
N TRP A 25 -8.99 9.31 5.20
CA TRP A 25 -8.51 8.29 6.13
C TRP A 25 -9.07 8.51 7.54
N GLY A 26 -9.17 9.77 7.93
CA GLY A 26 -9.76 10.13 9.21
C GLY A 26 -10.29 11.56 9.24
N TYR A 27 -11.27 11.77 10.10
CA TYR A 27 -11.80 13.10 10.40
C TYR A 27 -11.40 13.51 11.82
N TYR A 28 -10.77 14.67 11.95
CA TYR A 28 -10.29 15.22 13.22
C TYR A 28 -11.15 16.42 13.62
N ALA A 29 -11.92 16.29 14.70
CA ALA A 29 -12.77 17.36 15.23
C ALA A 29 -11.99 18.37 16.08
N ASP A 30 -10.87 18.90 15.56
CA ASP A 30 -10.03 19.88 16.26
C ASP A 30 -10.57 21.32 16.03
N PRO A 31 -10.89 22.09 17.10
CA PRO A 31 -11.31 23.48 17.03
C PRO A 31 -10.27 24.43 16.43
N GLN A 32 -8.98 24.06 16.42
CA GLN A 32 -7.92 24.86 15.81
C GLN A 32 -8.01 24.90 14.27
N ILE A 33 -8.81 24.03 13.67
CA ILE A 33 -9.06 23.97 12.24
C ILE A 33 -10.35 24.74 11.94
N ALA A 34 -10.19 25.98 11.45
CA ALA A 34 -11.31 26.88 11.13
C ALA A 34 -12.17 26.39 9.94
N ASP A 35 -11.55 25.72 8.96
CA ASP A 35 -12.25 25.20 7.78
C ASP A 35 -12.65 23.73 7.98
N GLU A 36 -13.95 23.42 7.91
CA GLU A 36 -14.44 22.03 8.07
C GLU A 36 -13.84 21.07 7.03
N ALA A 37 -13.62 21.54 5.80
CA ALA A 37 -13.01 20.75 4.74
C ALA A 37 -11.56 20.34 5.04
N LYS A 38 -10.85 21.06 5.91
CA LYS A 38 -9.46 20.76 6.29
C LYS A 38 -9.37 19.78 7.47
N ARG A 39 -10.50 19.40 8.07
CA ARG A 39 -10.58 18.41 9.16
C ARG A 39 -10.53 16.97 8.65
N THR A 40 -10.81 16.75 7.37
CA THR A 40 -10.64 15.44 6.71
C THR A 40 -9.20 15.27 6.23
N PHE A 41 -8.48 14.32 6.82
CA PHE A 41 -7.11 14.02 6.41
C PHE A 41 -7.11 12.85 5.43
N THR A 42 -6.29 12.96 4.40
CA THR A 42 -6.05 11.91 3.39
C THR A 42 -4.61 11.42 3.50
N GLY A 43 -4.23 10.44 2.69
CA GLY A 43 -2.83 10.01 2.61
C GLY A 43 -1.88 11.11 2.12
N PHE A 44 -2.40 12.08 1.36
CA PHE A 44 -1.61 13.19 0.78
C PHE A 44 -1.79 14.52 1.52
N TYR A 45 -2.90 14.73 2.21
CA TYR A 45 -3.22 15.97 2.88
C TYR A 45 -3.39 15.76 4.39
N ASN A 46 -2.64 16.53 5.17
CA ASN A 46 -2.81 16.66 6.61
C ASN A 46 -2.61 18.10 7.07
N TYR A 47 -3.32 18.47 8.13
CA TYR A 47 -3.20 19.81 8.71
C TYR A 47 -1.81 19.98 9.37
N LYS A 48 -1.11 21.07 9.02
CA LYS A 48 0.24 21.44 9.52
C LYS A 48 1.34 20.37 9.34
N GLN A 49 1.11 19.35 8.52
CA GLN A 49 2.09 18.31 8.19
C GLN A 49 2.68 17.51 9.37
N TYR A 50 2.01 17.51 10.54
CA TYR A 50 2.51 16.79 11.74
C TYR A 50 2.71 15.30 11.53
N TYR A 51 1.89 14.68 10.68
CA TYR A 51 1.92 13.24 10.42
C TYR A 51 2.71 12.87 9.14
N GLY A 52 3.28 13.85 8.44
CA GLY A 52 3.88 13.66 7.12
C GLY A 52 2.87 13.26 6.04
N THR A 53 3.33 12.97 4.84
CA THR A 53 2.48 12.62 3.69
C THR A 53 2.67 11.15 3.29
N PRO A 54 2.10 10.19 4.04
CA PRO A 54 2.34 8.76 3.85
C PRO A 54 1.90 8.25 2.46
N GLY A 55 0.96 8.94 1.80
CA GLY A 55 0.47 8.59 0.46
C GLY A 55 1.57 8.56 -0.60
N PHE A 56 2.60 9.41 -0.51
CA PHE A 56 3.74 9.36 -1.43
C PHE A 56 4.55 8.08 -1.26
N ILE A 57 4.77 7.65 -0.02
CA ILE A 57 5.53 6.44 0.30
C ILE A 57 4.77 5.20 -0.18
N PHE A 58 3.46 5.12 0.09
CA PHE A 58 2.63 4.02 -0.40
C PHE A 58 2.57 3.97 -1.93
N SER A 59 2.42 5.13 -2.58
CA SER A 59 2.38 5.19 -4.05
C SER A 59 3.71 4.76 -4.67
N PHE A 60 4.84 5.19 -4.10
CA PHE A 60 6.16 4.76 -4.54
C PHE A 60 6.35 3.24 -4.40
N PHE A 61 6.05 2.68 -3.23
CA PHE A 61 6.18 1.23 -3.02
C PHE A 61 5.20 0.42 -3.88
N ALA A 62 3.96 0.90 -4.06
CA ALA A 62 2.98 0.26 -4.94
C ALA A 62 3.49 0.17 -6.39
N LEU A 63 4.09 1.25 -6.91
CA LEU A 63 4.68 1.26 -8.25
C LEU A 63 5.85 0.29 -8.36
N VAL A 64 6.76 0.27 -7.38
CA VAL A 64 7.90 -0.64 -7.36
C VAL A 64 7.44 -2.11 -7.32
N ILE A 65 6.46 -2.43 -6.48
CA ILE A 65 5.87 -3.78 -6.37
C ILE A 65 5.20 -4.18 -7.70
N LEU A 66 4.46 -3.27 -8.33
CA LEU A 66 3.81 -3.51 -9.62
C LEU A 66 4.86 -3.82 -10.71
N VAL A 67 5.93 -3.03 -10.80
CA VAL A 67 7.03 -3.28 -11.75
C VAL A 67 7.70 -4.62 -11.49
N PHE A 68 7.95 -4.99 -10.23
CA PHE A 68 8.55 -6.28 -9.89
C PHE A 68 7.60 -7.47 -10.10
N MET A 69 6.28 -7.28 -10.02
CA MET A 69 5.31 -8.30 -10.41
C MET A 69 5.34 -8.59 -11.92
N LEU A 70 5.58 -7.58 -12.76
CA LEU A 70 5.64 -7.72 -14.22
C LEU A 70 6.96 -8.35 -14.72
N LEU A 71 8.04 -8.24 -13.93
CA LEU A 71 9.36 -8.76 -14.29
C LEU A 71 9.48 -10.28 -13.99
N PRO A 72 9.70 -11.16 -15.00
CA PRO A 72 9.83 -12.60 -14.79
C PRO A 72 11.23 -13.01 -14.31
N LYS A 73 11.81 -12.27 -13.35
CA LYS A 73 13.14 -12.55 -12.78
C LYS A 73 13.03 -13.06 -11.35
N ILE A 74 13.77 -14.12 -11.01
CA ILE A 74 13.79 -14.72 -9.66
C ILE A 74 14.23 -13.72 -8.58
N TRP A 75 15.21 -12.86 -8.88
CA TRP A 75 15.66 -11.83 -7.93
C TRP A 75 14.58 -10.76 -7.67
N ALA A 76 13.85 -10.35 -8.71
CA ALA A 76 12.75 -9.40 -8.59
C ALA A 76 11.65 -9.92 -7.65
N LYS A 77 11.37 -11.22 -7.64
CA LYS A 77 10.39 -11.82 -6.73
C LYS A 77 10.81 -11.78 -5.27
N ARG A 78 12.08 -12.09 -4.97
CA ARG A 78 12.61 -12.05 -3.61
C ARG A 78 12.59 -10.61 -3.07
N ALA A 79 12.99 -9.66 -3.90
CA ALA A 79 12.89 -8.24 -3.59
C ALA A 79 11.43 -7.80 -3.41
N ASN A 80 10.52 -8.26 -4.27
CA ASN A 80 9.10 -7.91 -4.19
C ASN A 80 8.46 -8.35 -2.86
N LEU A 81 8.73 -9.58 -2.41
CA LEU A 81 8.24 -10.08 -1.12
C LEU A 81 8.75 -9.21 0.04
N PHE A 82 10.03 -8.83 0.01
CA PHE A 82 10.64 -7.97 1.04
C PHE A 82 10.00 -6.58 1.06
N ILE A 83 9.80 -5.97 -0.11
CA ILE A 83 9.18 -4.65 -0.24
C ILE A 83 7.70 -4.69 0.19
N ALA A 84 6.96 -5.74 -0.17
CA ALA A 84 5.57 -5.93 0.25
C ALA A 84 5.46 -6.05 1.79
N ALA A 85 6.36 -6.81 2.42
CA ALA A 85 6.41 -6.92 3.88
C ALA A 85 6.72 -5.58 4.55
N PHE A 86 7.69 -4.83 4.01
CA PHE A 86 8.01 -3.48 4.49
C PHE A 86 6.85 -2.51 4.33
N THR A 87 6.11 -2.62 3.22
CA THR A 87 4.93 -1.79 2.93
C THR A 87 3.82 -2.05 3.96
N ILE A 88 3.57 -3.30 4.35
CA ILE A 88 2.64 -3.62 5.44
C ILE A 88 3.13 -3.07 6.78
N ALA A 89 4.41 -3.23 7.11
CA ALA A 89 4.93 -2.69 8.36
C ALA A 89 4.73 -1.16 8.44
N PHE A 90 4.96 -0.46 7.32
CA PHE A 90 4.68 0.97 7.19
C PHE A 90 3.17 1.30 7.24
N ALA A 91 2.31 0.44 6.67
CA ALA A 91 0.85 0.53 6.78
C ALA A 91 0.37 0.44 8.22
N VAL A 92 0.85 -0.54 8.98
CA VAL A 92 0.49 -0.71 10.40
C VAL A 92 0.95 0.49 11.21
N ARG A 93 2.19 0.95 11.02
CA ARG A 93 2.69 2.19 11.66
C ARG A 93 1.78 3.37 11.36
N THR A 94 1.44 3.57 10.10
CA THR A 94 0.58 4.69 9.65
C THR A 94 -0.82 4.57 10.23
N PHE A 95 -1.39 3.38 10.26
CA PHE A 95 -2.69 3.11 10.86
C PHE A 95 -2.71 3.50 12.34
N ILE A 96 -1.68 3.12 13.11
CA ILE A 96 -1.59 3.46 14.54
C ILE A 96 -1.51 4.98 14.72
N ILE A 97 -0.68 5.66 13.92
CA ILE A 97 -0.51 7.12 14.01
C ILE A 97 -1.83 7.84 13.71
N PHE A 98 -2.54 7.46 12.65
CA PHE A 98 -3.82 8.08 12.26
C PHE A 98 -4.99 7.68 13.17
N ALA A 99 -4.90 6.53 13.84
CA ALA A 99 -5.92 6.08 14.79
C ALA A 99 -5.72 6.64 16.21
N SER A 100 -4.55 7.20 16.52
CA SER A 100 -4.22 7.71 17.85
C SER A 100 -4.85 9.08 18.09
N CYS A 101 -5.36 9.31 19.30
CA CYS A 101 -5.87 10.62 19.70
C CYS A 101 -4.71 11.58 20.00
N TYR A 102 -4.89 12.86 19.66
CA TYR A 102 -3.92 13.92 19.95
C TYR A 102 -4.65 15.13 20.55
N ASN A 103 -4.07 15.75 21.58
CA ASN A 103 -4.65 16.90 22.30
C ASN A 103 -6.12 16.71 22.73
N ASN A 104 -6.48 15.53 23.25
CA ASN A 104 -7.85 15.16 23.64
C ASN A 104 -8.87 15.06 22.49
N TYR A 105 -8.45 15.17 21.23
CA TYR A 105 -9.29 14.94 20.06
C TYR A 105 -9.03 13.55 19.48
N CYS A 106 -10.08 12.73 19.42
CA CYS A 106 -9.99 11.40 18.84
C CYS A 106 -10.48 11.41 17.38
N PRO A 107 -9.67 10.88 16.44
CA PRO A 107 -10.05 10.82 15.04
C PRO A 107 -11.18 9.82 14.82
N GLN A 108 -12.12 10.18 13.95
CA GLN A 108 -13.05 9.21 13.38
C GLN A 108 -12.37 8.49 12.23
N LYS A 109 -12.26 7.16 12.34
CA LYS A 109 -11.63 6.29 11.35
C LYS A 109 -12.55 6.15 10.14
N LEU A 110 -12.09 6.58 8.98
CA LEU A 110 -12.87 6.51 7.74
C LEU A 110 -12.45 5.30 6.91
N PHE A 111 -13.26 4.98 5.90
CA PHE A 111 -13.08 3.79 5.07
C PHE A 111 -11.71 3.74 4.37
N GLY A 112 -11.16 4.88 3.96
CA GLY A 112 -9.86 4.93 3.28
C GLY A 112 -8.70 4.36 4.09
N LEU A 113 -8.75 4.48 5.43
CA LEU A 113 -7.69 3.96 6.30
C LEU A 113 -7.73 2.42 6.38
N TYR A 114 -8.92 1.83 6.46
CA TYR A 114 -9.11 0.38 6.44
C TYR A 114 -8.80 -0.21 5.06
N LEU A 115 -9.18 0.50 3.99
CA LEU A 115 -8.92 0.09 2.61
C LEU A 115 -7.42 0.03 2.33
N MET A 116 -6.65 1.03 2.78
CA MET A 116 -5.19 1.06 2.66
C MET A 116 -4.57 -0.18 3.33
N LEU A 117 -4.94 -0.47 4.59
CA LEU A 117 -4.43 -1.62 5.31
C LEU A 117 -4.79 -2.94 4.61
N GLY A 118 -6.04 -3.09 4.17
CA GLY A 118 -6.50 -4.27 3.44
C GLY A 118 -5.74 -4.49 2.13
N CYS A 119 -5.51 -3.43 1.35
CA CYS A 119 -4.75 -3.52 0.10
C CYS A 119 -3.31 -3.99 0.33
N THR A 120 -2.65 -3.51 1.38
CA THR A 120 -1.27 -3.93 1.67
C THR A 120 -1.17 -5.41 2.05
N ILE A 121 -2.12 -5.94 2.83
CA ILE A 121 -2.21 -7.38 3.17
C ILE A 121 -2.39 -8.21 1.90
N VAL A 122 -3.30 -7.79 1.03
CA VAL A 122 -3.56 -8.44 -0.25
C VAL A 122 -2.33 -8.43 -1.16
N MET A 123 -1.60 -7.31 -1.23
CA MET A 123 -0.36 -7.21 -2.00
C MET A 123 0.71 -8.19 -1.50
N LEU A 124 0.83 -8.37 -0.18
CA LEU A 124 1.74 -9.37 0.37
C LEU A 124 1.32 -10.79 -0.01
N LEU A 125 0.04 -11.14 0.13
CA LEU A 125 -0.46 -12.47 -0.27
C LEU A 125 -0.20 -12.74 -1.77
N ALA A 126 -0.43 -11.75 -2.63
CA ALA A 126 -0.11 -11.86 -4.04
C ALA A 126 1.40 -11.99 -4.31
N SER A 127 2.24 -11.35 -3.49
CA SER A 127 3.71 -11.41 -3.60
C SER A 127 4.28 -12.74 -3.11
N VAL A 128 3.60 -13.42 -2.18
CA VAL A 128 3.96 -14.77 -1.70
C VAL A 128 3.72 -15.84 -2.78
N PHE A 129 2.68 -15.68 -3.62
CA PHE A 129 2.31 -16.64 -4.66
C PHE A 129 2.48 -16.08 -6.08
N PRO A 130 3.71 -15.78 -6.53
CA PRO A 130 3.93 -15.21 -7.85
C PRO A 130 3.72 -16.26 -8.94
N ASN A 131 2.83 -15.98 -9.88
CA ASN A 131 2.65 -16.81 -11.07
C ASN A 131 3.92 -16.77 -11.93
N VAL A 132 4.65 -17.88 -11.99
CA VAL A 132 5.67 -18.10 -13.02
C VAL A 132 5.33 -19.33 -13.82
N GLU A 133 5.09 -19.10 -15.09
CA GLU A 133 5.43 -20.08 -16.11
C GLU A 133 6.93 -19.87 -16.35
N LEU A 134 7.77 -20.74 -15.77
CA LEU A 134 9.18 -20.79 -16.13
C LEU A 134 9.22 -21.15 -17.62
N SER A 135 9.49 -20.16 -18.48
CA SER A 135 9.88 -20.46 -19.86
C SER A 135 11.26 -21.11 -19.79
N ASP A 136 11.24 -22.43 -19.64
CA ASP A 136 12.40 -23.29 -19.69
C ASP A 136 12.87 -23.33 -21.16
N LYS A 137 13.54 -22.28 -21.61
CA LYS A 137 14.21 -22.24 -22.91
C LYS A 137 15.72 -22.38 -22.71
N LYS A 138 16.11 -23.64 -22.52
CA LYS A 138 17.30 -24.34 -23.04
C LYS A 138 18.61 -23.53 -23.18
N THR A 139 19.60 -23.87 -22.37
CA THR A 139 20.99 -24.07 -22.81
C THR A 139 21.65 -25.24 -22.06
N VAL A 140 21.18 -26.46 -22.36
CA VAL A 140 22.08 -27.62 -22.46
C VAL A 140 22.22 -27.90 -23.95
N SER A 141 23.31 -27.43 -24.56
CA SER A 141 24.09 -28.15 -25.58
C SER A 141 25.26 -27.28 -26.10
N GLN A 142 26.44 -27.88 -26.07
CA GLN A 142 27.65 -27.64 -26.89
C GLN A 142 28.70 -26.64 -26.39
N GLY A 143 29.84 -27.21 -25.97
CA GLY A 143 31.09 -26.52 -25.64
C GLY A 143 31.91 -27.34 -24.65
#